data_AF-A0A7W5VJP3-F1
#
_entry.id   AF-A0A7W5VJP3-F1
#
_cell.length_a   1.000
_cell.length_b   1.000
_cell.length_c   1.000
_cell.angle_alpha   90.00
_cell.angle_beta   90.00
_cell.angle_gamma   90.00
#
_symmetry.space_group_name_H-M   'P 1'
#
loop_
_entity.id
_entity.type
_entity.pdbx_description
1 polymer ?
#
loop_
_entity_poly.entity_id
_entity_poly.type
_entity_poly.pdbx_seq_one_letter_code
_entity_poly.pdbx_strand_id
1 'polypeptide(L)'
;MIRLLIVTKGKAATLTQHHIYGADHPKAAGTTGPRKLARRIAAAGSVGVLMAGMIASSGIADARTRPPTCFGVPATIIAAPNSPTNGTSARDVIVGTAGPDVIDGRQGNDLICGLAGDDILAGGPGNDQIDGGTGEDGLHGDIFSPRGHASGGGNDRLFGGDGNDLMTGDSFAPNGTASGGGNDQMFGGDGNDLMTGDSRGLSASGGGNDRMDGGADGGTGEEHLVGDSGSTAGDASGAGDDLLLGGPGSELLIGDSNAARNASGNGGNDLLDVGTDGGFAAIGDHNINDPAGGRATGSGGDRIIGGSADDFLVGDSTVVDATVTSAGHDVISGRGGNDALFGDNTDFDVTRSVGTAGGNDLLDGGDGGDTLRAGPRNDLLDGGPGTPDDCDGEAGIDAAARCEIVSNVP
;
A
#
# COMPACT_ATOMS: atom_id res chain seq x y z
N MET A 1 6.07 13.27 -1.26
CA MET A 1 5.41 14.04 -0.18
C MET A 1 3.99 14.26 -0.64
N ILE A 2 3.04 13.44 -0.19
CA ILE A 2 1.62 13.73 -0.39
C ILE A 2 1.27 14.78 0.66
N ARG A 3 0.95 16.00 0.22
CA ARG A 3 0.49 17.07 1.11
C ARG A 3 -1.01 17.23 0.89
N LEU A 4 -1.81 16.48 1.65
CA LEU A 4 -3.21 16.81 1.83
C LEU A 4 -3.29 17.93 2.86
N LEU A 5 -3.55 19.17 2.43
CA LEU A 5 -3.62 20.34 3.29
C LEU A 5 -5.06 20.52 3.80
N ILE A 6 -5.41 19.87 4.91
CA ILE A 6 -6.75 19.99 5.51
C ILE A 6 -6.89 21.32 6.27
N VAL A 7 -7.82 22.18 5.84
CA VAL A 7 -8.29 23.35 6.61
C VAL A 7 -9.69 23.09 7.12
N THR A 8 -9.82 22.55 8.33
CA THR A 8 -11.12 22.54 9.03
C THR A 8 -11.34 23.85 9.78
N LYS A 9 -12.45 24.55 9.47
CA LYS A 9 -12.87 25.71 10.27
C LYS A 9 -13.46 25.23 11.59
N GLY A 10 -12.70 25.40 12.67
CA GLY A 10 -13.31 25.63 13.99
C GLY A 10 -13.02 24.59 15.07
N LYS A 11 -11.76 24.24 15.29
CA LYS A 11 -11.08 24.06 16.59
C LYS A 11 -9.64 23.66 16.29
N ALA A 12 -8.71 24.04 17.15
CA ALA A 12 -7.27 24.00 16.87
C ALA A 12 -6.80 22.63 16.32
N ALA A 13 -6.56 22.55 15.02
CA ALA A 13 -5.93 21.43 14.36
C ALA A 13 -4.45 21.39 14.77
N THR A 14 -4.02 20.24 15.28
CA THR A 14 -2.59 19.96 15.47
C THR A 14 -2.07 19.58 14.10
N LEU A 15 -1.09 20.34 13.60
CA LEU A 15 -0.46 20.13 12.31
C LEU A 15 0.43 18.89 12.39
N THR A 16 -0.08 17.71 12.04
CA THR A 16 0.78 16.52 11.86
C THR A 16 1.30 16.53 10.44
N GLN A 17 2.52 17.01 10.29
CA GLN A 17 3.27 16.99 9.04
C GLN A 17 3.85 15.59 8.88
N HIS A 18 3.25 14.73 8.07
CA HIS A 18 3.87 13.45 7.69
C HIS A 18 5.03 13.73 6.73
N HIS A 19 6.21 13.97 7.31
CA HIS A 19 7.48 14.09 6.58
C HIS A 19 8.01 12.68 6.29
N ILE A 20 7.91 12.24 5.05
CA ILE A 20 8.61 11.03 4.59
C ILE A 20 9.85 11.45 3.79
N TYR A 21 10.99 11.40 4.50
CA TYR A 21 12.40 11.19 4.11
C TYR A 21 13.37 12.12 4.85
N GLY A 22 14.26 11.50 5.66
CA GLY A 22 15.46 12.13 6.21
C GLY A 22 15.89 11.53 7.54
N ALA A 23 16.92 10.68 7.50
CA ALA A 23 17.62 10.12 8.65
C ALA A 23 17.86 11.13 9.79
N ASP A 24 17.44 10.79 11.01
CA ASP A 24 18.21 10.98 12.24
C ASP A 24 17.46 10.40 13.45
N HIS A 25 17.99 9.31 14.02
CA HIS A 25 17.59 8.78 15.31
C HIS A 25 17.83 9.78 16.45
N PRO A 26 17.02 9.69 17.52
CA PRO A 26 17.62 9.53 18.83
C PRO A 26 17.00 8.38 19.63
N LYS A 27 17.92 7.58 20.20
CA LYS A 27 17.74 6.44 21.10
C LYS A 27 16.68 6.66 22.19
N ALA A 28 15.76 5.71 22.32
CA ALA A 28 14.85 5.60 23.46
C ALA A 28 15.60 5.22 24.74
N ALA A 29 15.50 6.08 25.76
CA ALA A 29 15.92 5.80 27.13
C ALA A 29 14.75 5.15 27.90
N GLY A 30 15.04 4.03 28.56
CA GLY A 30 14.05 3.22 29.26
C GLY A 30 13.41 3.88 30.48
N THR A 31 12.21 3.42 30.82
CA THR A 31 11.62 3.59 32.15
C THR A 31 10.96 2.29 32.63
N THR A 32 10.84 2.20 33.95
CA THR A 32 10.87 0.99 34.75
C THR A 32 9.53 0.61 35.38
N GLY A 33 9.12 -0.65 35.21
CA GLY A 33 8.41 -1.47 36.21
C GLY A 33 6.86 -1.42 36.23
N PRO A 34 6.18 -2.29 37.04
CA PRO A 34 6.71 -3.19 38.06
C PRO A 34 6.36 -4.70 37.93
N ARG A 35 7.17 -5.46 38.66
CA ARG A 35 7.24 -6.92 38.87
C ARG A 35 5.95 -7.60 39.38
N LYS A 36 5.75 -8.86 38.99
CA LYS A 36 5.01 -9.86 39.78
C LYS A 36 5.84 -11.13 40.07
N LEU A 37 6.21 -11.20 41.34
CA LEU A 37 6.25 -12.33 42.29
C LEU A 37 6.82 -13.70 41.87
N ALA A 38 7.95 -14.03 42.50
CA ALA A 38 8.55 -15.35 42.59
C ALA A 38 7.74 -16.32 43.46
N ARG A 39 7.85 -17.62 43.17
CA ARG A 39 7.67 -18.68 44.17
C ARG A 39 8.75 -19.77 44.00
N ARG A 40 9.52 -19.97 45.07
CA ARG A 40 10.60 -20.96 45.25
C ARG A 40 10.06 -22.32 45.70
N ILE A 41 10.64 -23.42 45.22
CA ILE A 41 10.87 -24.74 45.89
C ILE A 41 11.99 -25.42 45.06
N ALA A 42 13.00 -26.17 45.50
CA ALA A 42 13.77 -26.35 46.74
C ALA A 42 15.08 -27.05 46.29
N ALA A 43 16.14 -26.95 47.09
CA ALA A 43 17.46 -27.50 46.81
C ALA A 43 17.71 -28.87 47.46
N ALA A 44 18.58 -29.68 46.85
CA ALA A 44 19.46 -30.70 47.47
C ALA A 44 20.56 -31.01 46.41
N GLY A 45 21.86 -30.74 46.62
CA GLY A 45 22.85 -31.57 47.34
C GLY A 45 23.23 -32.81 46.49
N SER A 46 24.47 -33.16 46.10
CA SER A 46 25.81 -32.89 46.63
C SER A 46 26.91 -33.50 45.70
N VAL A 47 28.07 -32.82 45.63
CA VAL A 47 29.49 -33.23 45.44
C VAL A 47 29.88 -34.61 44.86
N GLY A 48 30.78 -34.62 43.85
CA GLY A 48 31.59 -35.78 43.42
C GLY A 48 32.77 -35.39 42.51
N VAL A 49 33.94 -36.00 42.75
CA VAL A 49 35.33 -35.63 42.37
C VAL A 49 35.74 -35.97 40.90
N LEU A 50 36.76 -35.26 40.40
CA LEU A 50 37.58 -35.47 39.19
C LEU A 50 37.80 -36.94 38.78
N MET A 51 37.78 -37.21 37.47
CA MET A 51 38.73 -38.10 36.78
C MET A 51 38.89 -37.68 35.31
N ALA A 52 40.13 -37.49 34.89
CA ALA A 52 40.53 -37.36 33.49
C ALA A 52 40.57 -38.76 32.85
N GLY A 53 40.01 -38.89 31.64
CA GLY A 53 40.11 -40.10 30.83
C GLY A 53 39.99 -39.77 29.36
N MET A 54 41.13 -39.70 28.66
CA MET A 54 41.18 -39.78 27.20
C MET A 54 40.91 -41.24 26.77
N ILE A 55 39.89 -41.48 25.96
CA ILE A 55 39.88 -42.54 24.95
C ILE A 55 39.19 -42.01 23.70
N ALA A 56 39.90 -42.14 22.58
CA ALA A 56 39.51 -41.77 21.23
C ALA A 56 38.29 -42.55 20.71
N SER A 57 37.51 -41.93 19.83
CA SER A 57 37.33 -42.41 18.44
C SER A 57 36.21 -41.65 17.73
N SER A 58 36.57 -41.00 16.62
CA SER A 58 35.88 -41.13 15.33
C SER A 58 34.35 -41.09 15.35
N GLY A 59 33.81 -39.89 15.21
CA GLY A 59 32.40 -39.68 14.97
C GLY A 59 32.12 -38.24 14.60
N ILE A 60 32.83 -37.69 13.61
CA ILE A 60 32.31 -36.54 12.88
C ILE A 60 31.13 -37.09 12.09
N ALA A 61 29.99 -37.21 12.75
CA ALA A 61 28.73 -37.27 12.04
C ALA A 61 28.64 -35.90 11.37
N ASP A 62 29.04 -35.86 10.10
CA ASP A 62 28.64 -34.82 9.17
C ASP A 62 27.12 -34.88 9.11
N ALA A 63 26.49 -34.21 10.09
CA ALA A 63 25.10 -33.89 10.04
C ALA A 63 24.99 -32.95 8.85
N ARG A 64 24.75 -33.51 7.66
CA ARG A 64 24.31 -32.75 6.50
C ARG A 64 23.08 -31.98 6.96
N THR A 65 23.32 -30.74 7.39
CA THR A 65 22.29 -29.75 7.60
C THR A 65 21.51 -29.74 6.31
N ARG A 66 20.22 -30.07 6.40
CA ARG A 66 19.36 -29.96 5.23
C ARG A 66 19.51 -28.53 4.71
N PRO A 67 19.65 -28.34 3.39
CA PRO A 67 19.73 -27.00 2.84
C PRO A 67 18.52 -26.20 3.32
N PRO A 68 18.69 -24.90 3.61
CA PRO A 68 17.57 -24.04 3.94
C PRO A 68 16.55 -24.08 2.78
N THR A 69 15.32 -23.74 3.10
CA THR A 69 14.21 -23.78 2.14
C THR A 69 13.51 -22.44 2.09
N CYS A 70 13.10 -22.02 0.90
CA CYS A 70 12.19 -20.91 0.67
C CYS A 70 10.87 -21.47 0.14
N PHE A 71 9.74 -21.11 0.75
CA PHE A 71 8.42 -21.70 0.46
C PHE A 71 8.41 -23.24 0.41
N GLY A 72 9.21 -23.88 1.28
CA GLY A 72 9.35 -25.35 1.34
C GLY A 72 10.19 -25.98 0.22
N VAL A 73 10.78 -25.19 -0.68
CA VAL A 73 11.67 -25.65 -1.75
C VAL A 73 13.13 -25.46 -1.32
N PRO A 74 14.01 -26.47 -1.47
CA PRO A 74 15.43 -26.34 -1.15
C PRO A 74 16.14 -25.25 -1.94
N ALA A 75 16.97 -24.44 -1.27
CA ALA A 75 17.74 -23.38 -1.88
C ALA A 75 18.72 -23.89 -2.97
N THR A 76 18.73 -23.21 -4.12
CA THR A 76 19.79 -23.32 -5.15
C THR A 76 20.95 -22.38 -4.83
N ILE A 77 20.66 -21.25 -4.18
CA ILE A 77 21.61 -20.21 -3.80
C ILE A 77 21.35 -19.84 -2.34
N ILE A 78 22.43 -19.73 -1.55
CA ILE A 78 22.37 -19.29 -0.15
C ILE A 78 23.23 -18.04 -0.04
N ALA A 79 22.65 -16.95 0.44
CA ALA A 79 23.32 -15.68 0.61
C ALA A 79 24.47 -15.76 1.62
N ALA A 80 25.45 -14.88 1.45
CA ALA A 80 26.56 -14.72 2.38
C ALA A 80 26.45 -13.37 3.08
N PRO A 81 26.67 -13.29 4.41
CA PRO A 81 26.51 -12.03 5.13
C PRO A 81 27.38 -10.90 4.57
N ASN A 82 26.81 -9.70 4.43
CA ASN A 82 27.48 -8.48 3.94
C ASN A 82 28.00 -8.58 2.50
N SER A 83 27.37 -9.40 1.64
CA SER A 83 27.69 -9.48 0.22
C SER A 83 26.42 -9.51 -0.62
N PRO A 84 26.32 -8.72 -1.70
CA PRO A 84 25.22 -8.86 -2.64
C PRO A 84 25.18 -10.28 -3.22
N THR A 85 23.98 -10.82 -3.34
CA THR A 85 23.70 -12.13 -3.92
C THR A 85 22.99 -11.94 -5.25
N ASN A 86 23.43 -12.68 -6.27
CA ASN A 86 22.83 -12.62 -7.60
C ASN A 86 22.39 -14.03 -8.00
N GLY A 87 21.16 -14.15 -8.49
CA GLY A 87 20.66 -15.33 -9.17
C GLY A 87 21.27 -15.52 -10.55
N THR A 88 20.62 -16.37 -11.34
CA THR A 88 21.05 -16.78 -12.67
C THR A 88 19.99 -16.41 -13.71
N SER A 89 20.14 -16.87 -14.95
CA SER A 89 19.10 -16.65 -15.96
C SER A 89 18.01 -17.73 -15.95
N ALA A 90 17.94 -18.51 -14.88
CA ALA A 90 17.05 -19.64 -14.73
C ALA A 90 16.37 -19.52 -13.38
N ARG A 91 15.23 -20.21 -13.22
CA ARG A 91 14.54 -20.30 -11.93
C ARG A 91 15.49 -20.71 -10.81
N ASP A 92 15.61 -19.82 -9.84
CA ASP A 92 16.40 -19.96 -8.63
C ASP A 92 15.54 -20.04 -7.37
N VAL A 93 16.14 -20.59 -6.33
CA VAL A 93 15.60 -20.57 -4.97
C VAL A 93 16.69 -19.97 -4.10
N ILE A 94 16.49 -18.71 -3.72
CA ILE A 94 17.47 -17.91 -3.00
C ILE A 94 17.01 -17.75 -1.56
N VAL A 95 17.87 -18.11 -0.61
CA VAL A 95 17.64 -17.86 0.82
C VAL A 95 18.70 -16.89 1.33
N GLY A 96 18.22 -15.81 1.94
CA GLY A 96 18.98 -14.79 2.64
C GLY A 96 19.65 -15.32 3.92
N THR A 97 20.07 -14.38 4.74
CA THR A 97 20.73 -14.59 6.03
C THR A 97 19.79 -14.18 7.16
N ALA A 98 20.29 -13.82 8.33
CA ALA A 98 19.45 -13.31 9.42
C ALA A 98 19.80 -11.85 9.74
N GLY A 99 20.45 -11.18 8.79
CA GLY A 99 20.71 -9.76 8.83
C GLY A 99 20.62 -9.20 7.40
N PRO A 100 20.91 -7.90 7.22
CA PRO A 100 20.62 -7.21 5.97
C PRO A 100 21.25 -7.84 4.74
N ASP A 101 20.42 -8.16 3.76
CA ASP A 101 20.77 -8.76 2.50
C ASP A 101 20.41 -7.87 1.30
N VAL A 102 21.17 -8.04 0.21
CA VAL A 102 20.85 -7.43 -1.09
C VAL A 102 20.83 -8.56 -2.11
N ILE A 103 19.65 -8.89 -2.63
CA ILE A 103 19.41 -10.02 -3.51
C ILE A 103 18.81 -9.53 -4.83
N ASP A 104 19.38 -9.98 -5.95
CA ASP A 104 18.88 -9.79 -7.32
C ASP A 104 18.67 -11.17 -7.95
N GLY A 105 17.42 -11.61 -8.12
CA GLY A 105 17.03 -12.91 -8.66
C GLY A 105 17.43 -13.11 -10.12
N ARG A 106 17.61 -12.01 -10.85
CA ARG A 106 18.00 -11.92 -12.26
C ARG A 106 16.86 -12.25 -13.22
N GLN A 107 16.94 -13.31 -14.00
CA GLN A 107 15.84 -13.68 -14.92
C GLN A 107 15.36 -15.04 -14.49
N GLY A 108 14.06 -15.27 -14.49
CA GLY A 108 13.58 -16.54 -14.02
C GLY A 108 12.19 -16.41 -13.43
N ASN A 109 11.77 -17.47 -12.77
CA ASN A 109 10.57 -17.44 -11.94
C ASN A 109 11.04 -17.89 -10.57
N ASP A 110 11.62 -16.95 -9.84
CA ASP A 110 12.47 -17.16 -8.70
C ASP A 110 11.67 -17.22 -7.41
N LEU A 111 12.22 -17.94 -6.43
CA LEU A 111 11.73 -17.95 -5.06
C LEU A 111 12.79 -17.30 -4.19
N ILE A 112 12.46 -16.18 -3.56
CA ILE A 112 13.41 -15.41 -2.75
C ILE A 112 12.84 -15.26 -1.33
N CYS A 113 13.64 -15.60 -0.32
CA CYS A 113 13.30 -15.38 1.09
C CYS A 113 14.43 -14.62 1.77
N GLY A 114 14.19 -13.39 2.22
CA GLY A 114 15.15 -12.54 2.96
C GLY A 114 15.43 -13.04 4.37
N LEU A 115 14.36 -13.48 5.04
CA LEU A 115 14.28 -14.00 6.41
C LEU A 115 14.20 -12.91 7.47
N ALA A 116 15.33 -12.40 7.97
CA ALA A 116 15.30 -11.41 9.03
C ALA A 116 16.38 -10.36 8.81
N GLY A 117 16.11 -9.13 9.22
CA GLY A 117 16.94 -7.98 8.91
C GLY A 117 16.29 -7.14 7.82
N ASP A 118 16.82 -5.93 7.64
CA ASP A 118 16.29 -4.98 6.65
C ASP A 118 16.90 -5.31 5.28
N ASP A 119 16.13 -5.93 4.40
CA ASP A 119 16.57 -6.51 3.15
C ASP A 119 16.20 -5.65 1.93
N ILE A 120 16.97 -5.80 0.84
CA ILE A 120 16.60 -5.28 -0.49
C ILE A 120 16.56 -6.46 -1.46
N LEU A 121 15.35 -6.83 -1.87
CA LEU A 121 15.08 -8.01 -2.69
C LEU A 121 14.46 -7.58 -4.02
N ALA A 122 15.11 -8.00 -5.11
CA ALA A 122 14.63 -7.82 -6.48
C ALA A 122 14.49 -9.21 -7.12
N GLY A 123 13.32 -9.56 -7.67
CA GLY A 123 13.14 -10.82 -8.41
C GLY A 123 13.78 -10.75 -9.79
N GLY A 124 13.54 -9.65 -10.49
CA GLY A 124 13.95 -9.42 -11.87
C GLY A 124 12.91 -9.97 -12.85
N PRO A 125 13.15 -9.96 -14.17
CA PRO A 125 12.08 -10.31 -15.10
C PRO A 125 11.57 -11.74 -14.96
N GLY A 126 10.25 -11.87 -14.82
CA GLY A 126 9.51 -13.12 -14.84
C GLY A 126 8.39 -13.13 -13.80
N ASN A 127 7.98 -14.31 -13.34
CA ASN A 127 6.94 -14.40 -12.30
C ASN A 127 7.57 -14.97 -11.04
N ASP A 128 7.84 -14.08 -10.10
CA ASP A 128 8.64 -14.32 -8.93
C ASP A 128 7.79 -14.37 -7.66
N GLN A 129 8.34 -14.98 -6.63
CA GLN A 129 7.74 -15.00 -5.30
C GLN A 129 8.79 -14.61 -4.28
N ILE A 130 8.53 -13.53 -3.55
CA ILE A 130 9.48 -12.88 -2.65
C ILE A 130 8.84 -12.73 -1.26
N ASP A 131 9.55 -13.18 -0.23
CA ASP A 131 9.21 -13.03 1.19
C ASP A 131 10.34 -12.26 1.87
N GLY A 132 10.07 -11.04 2.32
CA GLY A 132 11.01 -10.18 3.06
C GLY A 132 11.34 -10.82 4.41
N GLY A 133 10.29 -11.02 5.20
CA GLY A 133 10.32 -11.77 6.44
C GLY A 133 10.11 -10.84 7.63
N THR A 134 11.15 -10.55 8.40
CA THR A 134 11.05 -9.57 9.51
C THR A 134 12.10 -8.50 9.35
N GLY A 135 11.73 -7.23 9.38
CA GLY A 135 12.64 -6.12 9.12
C GLY A 135 11.94 -5.04 8.32
N GLU A 136 12.58 -3.89 8.11
CA GLU A 136 12.07 -2.90 7.15
C GLU A 136 12.64 -3.24 5.76
N ASP A 137 11.84 -3.90 4.92
CA ASP A 137 12.27 -4.50 3.67
C ASP A 137 11.91 -3.66 2.44
N GLY A 138 12.78 -3.72 1.42
CA GLY A 138 12.52 -3.20 0.08
C GLY A 138 12.29 -4.35 -0.91
N LEU A 139 11.05 -4.58 -1.31
CA LEU A 139 10.65 -5.67 -2.20
C LEU A 139 10.29 -5.15 -3.59
N HIS A 140 10.91 -5.71 -4.62
CA HIS A 140 10.66 -5.38 -6.01
C HIS A 140 10.46 -6.69 -6.78
N GLY A 141 9.31 -6.93 -7.40
CA GLY A 141 9.13 -8.16 -8.17
C GLY A 141 10.09 -8.22 -9.36
N ASP A 142 10.34 -7.09 -10.02
CA ASP A 142 11.33 -7.01 -11.10
C ASP A 142 12.64 -6.28 -10.72
N ILE A 143 13.01 -5.26 -11.50
CA ILE A 143 14.33 -4.68 -11.56
C ILE A 143 14.37 -3.46 -10.66
N PHE A 144 15.27 -3.51 -9.68
CA PHE A 144 15.68 -2.33 -8.92
C PHE A 144 16.84 -1.60 -9.61
N SER A 145 16.61 -0.37 -10.06
CA SER A 145 17.58 0.48 -10.77
C SER A 145 17.75 1.84 -10.08
N PRO A 146 18.65 1.98 -9.11
CA PRO A 146 18.77 3.21 -8.31
C PRO A 146 19.27 4.44 -9.10
N ARG A 147 19.85 4.27 -10.30
CA ARG A 147 20.45 5.37 -11.09
C ARG A 147 20.12 5.32 -12.58
N GLY A 148 19.13 4.53 -12.97
CA GLY A 148 18.82 4.31 -14.38
C GLY A 148 17.33 4.10 -14.60
N HIS A 149 17.01 3.62 -15.79
CA HIS A 149 15.68 3.14 -16.12
C HIS A 149 15.59 1.66 -15.74
N ALA A 150 14.39 1.19 -15.45
CA ALA A 150 14.09 -0.21 -15.21
C ALA A 150 12.93 -0.62 -16.12
N SER A 151 13.03 -1.82 -16.70
CA SER A 151 11.92 -2.41 -17.44
C SER A 151 11.91 -3.91 -17.21
N GLY A 152 10.86 -4.37 -16.56
CA GLY A 152 10.52 -5.76 -16.30
C GLY A 152 9.02 -5.93 -16.47
N GLY A 153 8.50 -7.10 -16.18
CA GLY A 153 7.06 -7.31 -16.06
C GLY A 153 6.84 -8.73 -15.58
N GLY A 154 5.84 -8.93 -14.76
CA GLY A 154 5.63 -10.22 -14.11
C GLY A 154 4.20 -10.43 -13.69
N ASN A 155 3.92 -11.59 -13.11
CA ASN A 155 2.80 -11.68 -12.18
C ASN A 155 3.42 -12.19 -10.89
N ASP A 156 3.81 -11.26 -10.05
CA ASP A 156 4.65 -11.48 -8.91
C ASP A 156 3.83 -11.65 -7.65
N ARG A 157 4.47 -12.26 -6.65
CA ARG A 157 3.88 -12.44 -5.34
C ARG A 157 4.84 -12.00 -4.26
N LEU A 158 4.51 -10.89 -3.61
CA LEU A 158 5.35 -10.24 -2.62
C LEU A 158 4.71 -10.35 -1.23
N PHE A 159 5.52 -10.69 -0.23
CA PHE A 159 5.13 -10.69 1.17
C PHE A 159 6.16 -9.84 1.93
N GLY A 160 5.73 -8.71 2.51
CA GLY A 160 6.56 -7.86 3.36
C GLY A 160 6.93 -8.58 4.64
N GLY A 161 5.92 -8.87 5.45
CA GLY A 161 6.05 -9.61 6.70
C GLY A 161 5.93 -8.66 7.89
N ASP A 162 6.81 -8.79 8.88
CA ASP A 162 6.81 -7.87 10.02
C ASP A 162 7.73 -6.66 9.71
N GLY A 163 7.21 -5.44 9.70
CA GLY A 163 8.01 -4.23 9.51
C GLY A 163 7.31 -3.15 8.70
N ASN A 164 8.01 -2.06 8.42
CA ASN A 164 7.49 -1.03 7.51
C ASN A 164 8.14 -1.25 6.15
N ASP A 165 7.41 -1.83 5.22
CA ASP A 165 7.97 -2.31 3.96
C ASP A 165 7.71 -1.35 2.79
N LEU A 166 8.64 -1.32 1.85
CA LEU A 166 8.49 -0.66 0.56
C LEU A 166 8.38 -1.71 -0.53
N MET A 167 7.19 -1.87 -1.09
CA MET A 167 6.90 -2.90 -2.06
C MET A 167 6.52 -2.31 -3.43
N THR A 168 7.02 -2.90 -4.51
CA THR A 168 6.70 -2.55 -5.90
C THR A 168 6.54 -3.86 -6.67
N GLY A 169 5.38 -4.16 -7.24
CA GLY A 169 5.13 -5.46 -7.87
C GLY A 169 6.04 -5.66 -9.09
N ASP A 170 6.32 -4.63 -9.87
CA ASP A 170 7.29 -4.72 -10.97
C ASP A 170 8.60 -3.95 -10.66
N SER A 171 8.89 -2.91 -11.46
CA SER A 171 10.19 -2.27 -11.56
C SER A 171 10.28 -1.01 -10.72
N PHE A 172 11.39 -0.82 -10.01
CA PHE A 172 11.66 0.38 -9.22
C PHE A 172 12.88 1.15 -9.72
N ALA A 173 12.66 2.38 -10.20
CA ALA A 173 13.68 3.27 -10.74
C ALA A 173 13.54 4.71 -10.19
N PRO A 174 13.93 4.99 -8.92
CA PRO A 174 13.66 6.28 -8.27
C PRO A 174 14.29 7.49 -8.95
N ASN A 175 15.29 7.28 -9.82
CA ASN A 175 15.99 8.33 -10.56
C ASN A 175 15.86 8.18 -12.09
N GLY A 176 14.91 7.37 -12.56
CA GLY A 176 14.66 7.18 -13.98
C GLY A 176 13.23 6.78 -14.28
N THR A 177 12.99 6.26 -15.47
CA THR A 177 11.69 5.70 -15.83
C THR A 177 11.65 4.23 -15.44
N ALA A 178 10.61 3.83 -14.72
CA ALA A 178 10.27 2.44 -14.52
C ALA A 178 9.12 2.06 -15.46
N SER A 179 9.15 0.86 -16.00
CA SER A 179 8.03 0.31 -16.74
C SER A 179 7.91 -1.18 -16.53
N GLY A 180 6.69 -1.68 -16.59
CA GLY A 180 6.36 -3.08 -16.32
C GLY A 180 4.94 -3.10 -15.82
N GLY A 181 4.21 -4.14 -16.19
CA GLY A 181 2.86 -4.36 -15.70
C GLY A 181 2.68 -5.84 -15.41
N GLY A 182 1.66 -6.14 -14.62
CA GLY A 182 1.45 -7.47 -14.11
C GLY A 182 0.12 -7.61 -13.43
N ASN A 183 -0.28 -8.85 -13.13
CA ASN A 183 -1.34 -9.05 -12.14
C ASN A 183 -0.69 -9.59 -10.89
N ASP A 184 -0.31 -8.67 -10.01
CA ASP A 184 0.52 -8.92 -8.86
C ASP A 184 -0.33 -9.18 -7.61
N GLN A 185 0.31 -9.85 -6.66
CA GLN A 185 -0.27 -10.15 -5.36
C GLN A 185 0.69 -9.71 -4.27
N MET A 186 0.28 -8.70 -3.52
CA MET A 186 1.13 -8.07 -2.53
C MET A 186 0.45 -8.11 -1.17
N PHE A 187 1.19 -8.55 -0.16
CA PHE A 187 0.74 -8.62 1.23
C PHE A 187 1.75 -7.85 2.07
N GLY A 188 1.34 -6.74 2.65
CA GLY A 188 2.18 -5.87 3.50
C GLY A 188 2.59 -6.63 4.76
N GLY A 189 1.63 -6.86 5.66
CA GLY A 189 1.82 -7.72 6.82
C GLY A 189 1.50 -6.99 8.11
N ASP A 190 2.48 -6.89 9.00
CA ASP A 190 2.38 -6.07 10.22
C ASP A 190 3.26 -4.82 10.02
N GLY A 191 2.67 -3.63 9.97
CA GLY A 191 3.39 -2.35 9.98
C GLY A 191 2.94 -1.38 8.89
N ASN A 192 3.61 -0.23 8.82
CA ASN A 192 3.20 0.84 7.91
C ASN A 192 3.82 0.64 6.54
N ASP A 193 3.06 0.02 5.64
CA ASP A 193 3.56 -0.39 4.33
C ASP A 193 3.26 0.62 3.22
N LEU A 194 4.18 0.68 2.25
CA LEU A 194 4.03 1.45 1.03
C LEU A 194 4.09 0.52 -0.17
N MET A 195 2.96 0.36 -0.84
CA MET A 195 2.77 -0.61 -1.92
C MET A 195 2.41 0.10 -3.23
N THR A 196 2.97 -0.38 -4.33
CA THR A 196 2.66 0.06 -5.71
C THR A 196 2.59 -1.19 -6.56
N GLY A 197 1.45 -1.48 -7.20
CA GLY A 197 1.23 -2.80 -7.82
C GLY A 197 2.12 -2.99 -9.02
N ASP A 198 2.24 -1.99 -9.89
CA ASP A 198 3.18 -2.09 -11.00
C ASP A 198 4.55 -1.46 -10.67
N SER A 199 4.86 -0.36 -11.36
CA SER A 199 6.17 0.26 -11.46
C SER A 199 6.23 1.57 -10.69
N ARG A 200 7.41 1.86 -10.16
CA ARG A 200 7.65 3.12 -9.43
C ARG A 200 8.92 3.82 -9.92
N GLY A 201 8.86 5.11 -10.19
CA GLY A 201 10.04 5.85 -10.67
C GLY A 201 9.94 7.36 -10.67
N LEU A 202 10.85 8.06 -11.37
CA LEU A 202 10.63 9.48 -11.71
C LEU A 202 9.41 9.61 -12.60
N SER A 203 9.30 8.73 -13.59
CA SER A 203 8.07 8.45 -14.33
C SER A 203 7.86 6.95 -14.32
N ALA A 204 6.62 6.52 -14.30
CA ALA A 204 6.28 5.11 -14.23
C ALA A 204 5.19 4.79 -15.25
N SER A 205 5.21 3.57 -15.76
CA SER A 205 4.11 3.05 -16.56
C SER A 205 3.94 1.57 -16.31
N GLY A 206 2.71 1.11 -16.21
CA GLY A 206 2.39 -0.28 -15.95
C GLY A 206 0.91 -0.49 -16.14
N GLY A 207 0.40 -1.64 -15.76
CA GLY A 207 -1.02 -1.83 -15.59
C GLY A 207 -1.32 -3.30 -15.49
N GLY A 208 -2.37 -3.61 -14.75
CA GLY A 208 -2.90 -4.94 -14.64
C GLY A 208 -3.77 -5.04 -13.42
N ASN A 209 -4.32 -6.23 -13.17
CA ASN A 209 -5.34 -6.39 -12.15
C ASN A 209 -4.71 -6.93 -10.87
N ASP A 210 -4.33 -6.01 -10.01
CA ASP A 210 -3.55 -6.25 -8.82
C ASP A 210 -4.42 -6.59 -7.61
N ARG A 211 -3.79 -7.28 -6.67
CA ARG A 211 -4.39 -7.63 -5.38
C ARG A 211 -3.45 -7.24 -4.28
N MET A 212 -3.87 -6.26 -3.50
CA MET A 212 -3.13 -5.72 -2.38
C MET A 212 -3.90 -5.91 -1.09
N ASP A 213 -3.18 -6.36 -0.07
CA ASP A 213 -3.66 -6.45 1.31
C ASP A 213 -2.59 -5.83 2.20
N GLY A 214 -2.90 -4.68 2.79
CA GLY A 214 -2.03 -4.00 3.73
C GLY A 214 -1.73 -4.85 4.97
N GLY A 215 -2.67 -5.69 5.37
CA GLY A 215 -2.51 -6.61 6.49
C GLY A 215 -3.37 -6.24 7.70
N ALA A 216 -2.98 -6.76 8.86
CA ALA A 216 -3.84 -6.74 10.05
C ALA A 216 -3.05 -6.33 11.31
N ASP A 217 -2.66 -5.07 11.34
CA ASP A 217 -1.73 -4.45 12.29
C ASP A 217 -2.17 -4.34 13.76
N GLY A 218 -3.20 -5.07 14.17
CA GLY A 218 -3.83 -4.84 15.48
C GLY A 218 -4.43 -3.42 15.62
N GLY A 219 -4.62 -2.71 14.51
CA GLY A 219 -5.37 -1.45 14.39
C GLY A 219 -4.57 -0.16 14.44
N THR A 220 -3.29 -0.16 14.08
CA THR A 220 -2.47 1.07 14.05
C THR A 220 -1.64 1.26 12.78
N GLY A 221 -1.78 0.39 11.80
CA GLY A 221 -1.07 0.50 10.53
C GLY A 221 -1.47 1.78 9.79
N GLU A 222 -0.51 2.38 9.08
CA GLU A 222 -0.83 3.42 8.09
C GLU A 222 -0.30 2.95 6.75
N GLU A 223 -1.16 2.33 5.96
CA GLU A 223 -0.82 1.75 4.67
C GLU A 223 -1.10 2.75 3.54
N HIS A 224 -0.23 2.75 2.53
CA HIS A 224 -0.42 3.50 1.30
C HIS A 224 -0.30 2.58 0.10
N LEU A 225 -1.44 2.29 -0.52
CA LEU A 225 -1.58 1.37 -1.64
C LEU A 225 -1.91 2.18 -2.91
N VAL A 226 -1.19 1.86 -3.98
CA VAL A 226 -1.43 2.36 -5.34
C VAL A 226 -1.55 1.12 -6.20
N GLY A 227 -2.70 0.87 -6.84
CA GLY A 227 -2.89 -0.36 -7.62
C GLY A 227 -1.95 -0.39 -8.80
N ASP A 228 -1.87 0.65 -9.63
CA ASP A 228 -0.92 0.65 -10.75
C ASP A 228 0.45 1.29 -10.39
N SER A 229 0.75 2.44 -11.02
CA SER A 229 2.07 3.01 -11.16
C SER A 229 2.24 4.28 -10.33
N GLY A 230 3.41 4.40 -9.72
CA GLY A 230 3.78 5.54 -8.86
C GLY A 230 4.90 6.39 -9.43
N SER A 231 4.64 7.69 -9.64
CA SER A 231 5.69 8.65 -10.02
C SER A 231 6.11 9.53 -8.83
N THR A 232 7.41 9.79 -8.75
CA THR A 232 8.01 10.64 -7.69
C THR A 232 8.17 12.09 -8.13
N ALA A 233 8.13 12.39 -9.44
CA ALA A 233 8.33 13.74 -9.97
C ALA A 233 7.73 13.98 -11.37
N GLY A 234 7.37 12.93 -12.09
CA GLY A 234 6.96 12.97 -13.50
C GLY A 234 5.57 12.40 -13.71
N ASP A 235 5.37 11.74 -14.85
CA ASP A 235 4.09 11.16 -15.22
C ASP A 235 3.98 9.72 -14.69
N ALA A 236 2.78 9.28 -14.35
CA ALA A 236 2.45 7.87 -14.13
C ALA A 236 1.36 7.46 -15.13
N SER A 237 1.38 6.20 -15.57
CA SER A 237 0.28 5.68 -16.36
C SER A 237 0.05 4.21 -16.06
N GLY A 238 -1.22 3.81 -16.09
CA GLY A 238 -1.66 2.44 -15.90
C GLY A 238 -3.15 2.40 -15.76
N ALA A 239 -3.68 1.19 -15.81
CA ALA A 239 -5.04 0.91 -15.42
C ALA A 239 -5.15 -0.56 -15.08
N GLY A 240 -5.96 -0.87 -14.07
CA GLY A 240 -6.24 -2.22 -13.61
C GLY A 240 -7.73 -2.49 -13.46
N ASP A 241 -8.12 -3.66 -12.97
CA ASP A 241 -9.32 -3.69 -12.11
C ASP A 241 -8.78 -4.26 -10.81
N ASP A 242 -8.50 -3.37 -9.86
CA ASP A 242 -7.66 -3.65 -8.71
C ASP A 242 -8.49 -3.95 -7.47
N LEU A 243 -7.87 -4.70 -6.56
CA LEU A 243 -8.41 -4.97 -5.24
C LEU A 243 -7.44 -4.47 -4.20
N LEU A 244 -7.82 -3.38 -3.53
CA LEU A 244 -7.03 -2.76 -2.47
C LEU A 244 -7.76 -2.93 -1.14
N LEU A 245 -7.15 -3.71 -0.26
CA LEU A 245 -7.61 -3.90 1.11
C LEU A 245 -6.60 -3.19 2.02
N GLY A 246 -7.01 -2.09 2.64
CA GLY A 246 -6.13 -1.29 3.49
C GLY A 246 -5.78 -2.01 4.79
N GLY A 247 -6.78 -2.57 5.46
CA GLY A 247 -6.60 -3.12 6.80
C GLY A 247 -7.18 -2.19 7.87
N PRO A 248 -6.75 -2.28 9.14
CA PRO A 248 -7.23 -1.40 10.19
C PRO A 248 -6.20 -0.32 10.56
N GLY A 249 -6.60 0.95 10.56
CA GLY A 249 -5.61 2.01 10.69
C GLY A 249 -6.02 3.35 10.06
N SER A 250 -5.08 4.02 9.38
CA SER A 250 -5.36 5.24 8.61
C SER A 250 -4.73 5.10 7.23
N GLU A 251 -5.57 4.75 6.26
CA GLU A 251 -5.16 4.20 4.97
C GLU A 251 -5.30 5.23 3.85
N LEU A 252 -4.34 5.22 2.92
CA LEU A 252 -4.47 5.89 1.64
C LEU A 252 -4.52 4.87 0.51
N LEU A 253 -5.67 4.72 -0.11
CA LEU A 253 -5.88 3.83 -1.25
C LEU A 253 -6.07 4.65 -2.53
N ILE A 254 -5.35 4.29 -3.59
CA ILE A 254 -5.48 4.86 -4.93
C ILE A 254 -5.60 3.67 -5.88
N GLY A 255 -6.74 3.48 -6.54
CA GLY A 255 -6.97 2.29 -7.36
C GLY A 255 -5.99 2.22 -8.53
N ASP A 256 -5.88 3.25 -9.34
CA ASP A 256 -4.92 3.25 -10.46
C ASP A 256 -3.57 3.95 -10.08
N SER A 257 -3.27 5.09 -10.71
CA SER A 257 -1.94 5.68 -10.80
C SER A 257 -1.79 6.92 -9.93
N ASN A 258 -0.64 7.04 -9.26
CA ASN A 258 -0.30 8.19 -8.43
C ASN A 258 0.86 8.98 -9.05
N ALA A 259 0.60 10.21 -9.52
CA ALA A 259 1.58 11.00 -10.26
C ALA A 259 1.83 12.39 -9.66
N ALA A 260 3.06 12.87 -9.78
CA ALA A 260 3.38 14.28 -9.51
C ALA A 260 2.96 15.22 -10.67
N ARG A 261 2.86 14.72 -11.90
CA ARG A 261 2.51 15.54 -13.07
C ARG A 261 1.22 15.07 -13.72
N ASN A 262 1.28 14.15 -14.67
CA ASN A 262 0.08 13.59 -15.28
C ASN A 262 -0.08 12.14 -14.86
N ALA A 263 -1.28 11.77 -14.48
CA ALA A 263 -1.71 10.40 -14.32
C ALA A 263 -2.64 10.07 -15.49
N SER A 264 -2.47 8.91 -16.13
CA SER A 264 -3.28 8.56 -17.29
C SER A 264 -3.49 7.07 -17.43
N GLY A 265 -4.67 6.70 -17.91
CA GLY A 265 -5.10 5.32 -17.96
C GLY A 265 -6.51 5.23 -18.49
N ASN A 266 -7.11 4.05 -18.39
CA ASN A 266 -8.54 3.89 -18.59
C ASN A 266 -9.33 4.05 -17.30
N GLY A 267 -8.72 4.12 -16.10
CA GLY A 267 -9.41 4.23 -14.81
C GLY A 267 -9.63 2.91 -14.08
N GLY A 268 -9.89 1.84 -14.84
CA GLY A 268 -10.14 0.54 -14.23
C GLY A 268 -11.54 0.40 -13.64
N ASN A 269 -11.82 -0.64 -12.85
CA ASN A 269 -13.01 -0.69 -12.01
C ASN A 269 -12.58 -1.33 -10.71
N ASP A 270 -12.25 -0.49 -9.76
CA ASP A 270 -11.48 -0.91 -8.62
C ASP A 270 -12.38 -1.19 -7.42
N LEU A 271 -11.90 -2.06 -6.54
CA LEU A 271 -12.51 -2.31 -5.24
C LEU A 271 -11.55 -1.86 -4.16
N LEU A 272 -11.87 -0.75 -3.52
CA LEU A 272 -11.11 -0.17 -2.42
C LEU A 272 -11.91 -0.37 -1.13
N ASP A 273 -11.35 -1.08 -0.15
CA ASP A 273 -11.90 -1.16 1.22
C ASP A 273 -10.82 -0.65 2.19
N VAL A 274 -11.07 0.51 2.80
CA VAL A 274 -10.17 1.09 3.81
C VAL A 274 -10.20 0.31 5.12
N GLY A 275 -11.11 -0.67 5.27
CA GLY A 275 -11.22 -1.56 6.42
C GLY A 275 -12.10 -1.03 7.54
N THR A 276 -12.40 -1.89 8.54
CA THR A 276 -13.54 -1.67 9.47
C THR A 276 -13.29 -0.64 10.56
N ASP A 277 -12.05 -0.58 11.05
CA ASP A 277 -11.63 0.36 12.10
C ASP A 277 -10.82 1.53 11.51
N GLY A 278 -10.65 1.49 10.18
CA GLY A 278 -9.81 2.39 9.41
C GLY A 278 -10.45 3.73 9.06
N GLY A 279 -9.66 4.59 8.44
CA GLY A 279 -10.14 5.75 7.71
C GLY A 279 -9.11 6.87 7.50
N PHE A 280 -8.96 7.29 6.24
CA PHE A 280 -8.32 8.54 5.85
C PHE A 280 -8.75 8.94 4.43
N ALA A 281 -8.34 8.22 3.39
CA ALA A 281 -8.75 8.55 2.03
C ALA A 281 -8.70 7.38 1.05
N ALA A 282 -9.68 7.32 0.15
CA ALA A 282 -9.69 6.44 -1.01
C ALA A 282 -10.04 7.22 -2.28
N ILE A 283 -9.29 6.98 -3.34
CA ILE A 283 -9.47 7.59 -4.66
C ILE A 283 -9.59 6.41 -5.64
N GLY A 284 -10.70 6.27 -6.34
CA GLY A 284 -10.92 5.11 -7.21
C GLY A 284 -9.90 5.06 -8.34
N ASP A 285 -9.77 6.12 -9.13
CA ASP A 285 -8.82 6.11 -10.24
C ASP A 285 -7.46 6.77 -9.87
N HIS A 286 -7.17 7.92 -10.50
CA HIS A 286 -5.87 8.53 -10.57
C HIS A 286 -5.73 9.67 -9.56
N ASN A 287 -4.54 9.76 -8.95
CA ASN A 287 -4.21 10.84 -8.03
C ASN A 287 -3.08 11.73 -8.59
N ILE A 288 -3.26 13.05 -8.46
CA ILE A 288 -2.18 14.02 -8.65
C ILE A 288 -1.68 14.50 -7.29
N ASN A 289 -0.40 14.24 -6.96
CA ASN A 289 0.16 14.50 -5.63
C ASN A 289 1.03 15.78 -5.51
N ASP A 290 1.13 16.58 -6.57
CA ASP A 290 1.74 17.91 -6.57
C ASP A 290 0.70 18.97 -6.96
N PRO A 291 0.49 20.06 -6.19
CA PRO A 291 -0.43 21.14 -6.55
C PRO A 291 0.03 21.95 -7.79
N ALA A 292 1.31 21.86 -8.17
CA ALA A 292 1.80 22.36 -9.45
C ALA A 292 1.64 21.33 -10.59
N GLY A 293 1.07 20.17 -10.26
CA GLY A 293 0.85 19.03 -11.13
C GLY A 293 -0.16 19.29 -12.24
N GLY A 294 -0.43 18.24 -13.01
CA GLY A 294 -1.11 18.27 -14.29
C GLY A 294 -2.50 17.64 -14.26
N ARG A 295 -2.74 16.74 -15.21
CA ARG A 295 -4.05 16.14 -15.47
C ARG A 295 -4.10 14.70 -14.99
N ALA A 296 -5.26 14.29 -14.51
CA ALA A 296 -5.62 12.88 -14.43
C ALA A 296 -6.65 12.60 -15.53
N THR A 297 -6.46 11.53 -16.31
CA THR A 297 -7.34 11.17 -17.43
C THR A 297 -7.51 9.67 -17.50
N GLY A 298 -8.75 9.19 -17.56
CA GLY A 298 -9.10 7.81 -17.25
C GLY A 298 -10.18 7.83 -16.19
N SER A 299 -11.15 6.93 -16.30
CA SER A 299 -12.14 6.70 -15.25
C SER A 299 -12.83 5.38 -15.45
N GLY A 300 -13.11 4.64 -14.39
CA GLY A 300 -14.14 3.62 -14.46
C GLY A 300 -14.98 3.49 -13.21
N GLY A 301 -15.72 2.39 -13.13
CA GLY A 301 -16.85 2.24 -12.21
C GLY A 301 -16.39 1.64 -10.89
N ASP A 302 -15.99 2.49 -9.98
CA ASP A 302 -15.30 2.09 -8.78
C ASP A 302 -16.26 1.75 -7.64
N ARG A 303 -15.81 0.83 -6.79
CA ARG A 303 -16.49 0.50 -5.55
C ARG A 303 -15.58 0.84 -4.38
N ILE A 304 -15.97 1.85 -3.64
CA ILE A 304 -15.21 2.36 -2.51
C ILE A 304 -16.00 2.13 -1.23
N ILE A 305 -15.30 1.59 -0.24
CA ILE A 305 -15.89 1.26 1.05
C ILE A 305 -15.03 1.89 2.15
N GLY A 306 -15.63 2.88 2.83
CA GLY A 306 -15.11 3.56 4.01
C GLY A 306 -15.09 2.69 5.27
N GLY A 307 -14.64 3.28 6.36
CA GLY A 307 -14.39 2.63 7.64
C GLY A 307 -15.39 3.03 8.72
N SER A 308 -14.90 3.30 9.92
CA SER A 308 -15.74 3.82 11.02
C SER A 308 -15.28 5.19 11.52
N ALA A 309 -14.26 5.74 10.88
CA ALA A 309 -13.72 7.07 11.10
C ALA A 309 -14.11 7.99 9.95
N ASP A 310 -13.89 9.30 10.13
CA ASP A 310 -14.16 10.29 9.08
C ASP A 310 -13.28 10.04 7.83
N ASP A 311 -13.92 9.77 6.69
CA ASP A 311 -13.26 9.42 5.43
C ASP A 311 -13.36 10.48 4.32
N PHE A 312 -12.37 10.50 3.43
CA PHE A 312 -12.44 11.18 2.13
C PHE A 312 -12.51 10.16 1.00
N LEU A 313 -13.66 10.02 0.36
CA LEU A 313 -13.91 9.01 -0.67
C LEU A 313 -14.22 9.70 -1.99
N VAL A 314 -13.39 9.44 -3.00
CA VAL A 314 -13.50 10.03 -4.34
C VAL A 314 -13.66 8.89 -5.35
N GLY A 315 -14.78 8.86 -6.08
CA GLY A 315 -15.05 7.81 -7.08
C GLY A 315 -14.00 7.84 -8.17
N ASP A 316 -13.85 8.97 -8.87
CA ASP A 316 -12.84 9.05 -9.93
C ASP A 316 -11.44 9.51 -9.41
N SER A 317 -10.96 10.63 -9.93
CA SER A 317 -9.61 11.15 -9.79
C SER A 317 -9.56 12.46 -9.02
N THR A 318 -8.40 12.73 -8.40
CA THR A 318 -8.06 14.09 -7.97
C THR A 318 -7.32 14.83 -9.08
N VAL A 319 -7.72 16.07 -9.37
CA VAL A 319 -7.13 16.83 -10.49
C VAL A 319 -6.72 18.25 -10.11
N VAL A 320 -5.69 18.75 -10.80
CA VAL A 320 -5.31 20.17 -10.79
C VAL A 320 -5.91 20.91 -11.99
N ASP A 321 -5.86 20.30 -13.19
CA ASP A 321 -6.46 20.81 -14.43
C ASP A 321 -7.76 20.06 -14.77
N ALA A 322 -8.90 20.60 -14.35
CA ALA A 322 -10.24 20.04 -14.58
C ALA A 322 -10.79 20.26 -16.01
N THR A 323 -9.98 20.67 -16.99
CA THR A 323 -10.46 20.89 -18.37
C THR A 323 -10.62 19.61 -19.19
N VAL A 324 -10.01 18.51 -18.73
CA VAL A 324 -10.05 17.20 -19.39
C VAL A 324 -10.22 16.16 -18.29
N THR A 325 -11.45 15.91 -17.90
CA THR A 325 -11.81 14.82 -16.98
C THR A 325 -12.68 13.79 -17.70
N SER A 326 -12.59 12.56 -17.23
CA SER A 326 -13.52 11.46 -17.51
C SER A 326 -14.13 11.05 -16.18
N ALA A 327 -15.31 10.44 -16.22
CA ALA A 327 -16.00 10.04 -15.01
C ALA A 327 -16.71 8.71 -15.15
N GLY A 328 -16.65 7.95 -14.06
CA GLY A 328 -17.03 6.57 -13.81
C GLY A 328 -18.49 6.36 -13.55
N HIS A 329 -18.85 5.30 -12.84
CA HIS A 329 -20.20 5.02 -12.35
C HIS A 329 -20.01 4.34 -11.01
N ASP A 330 -19.99 5.14 -9.95
CA ASP A 330 -19.30 4.74 -8.74
C ASP A 330 -20.28 4.35 -7.64
N VAL A 331 -19.83 3.44 -6.79
CA VAL A 331 -20.56 2.97 -5.62
C VAL A 331 -19.72 3.21 -4.39
N ILE A 332 -20.10 4.23 -3.63
CA ILE A 332 -19.34 4.69 -2.46
C ILE A 332 -20.19 4.52 -1.21
N SER A 333 -19.60 3.92 -0.17
CA SER A 333 -20.24 3.75 1.14
C SER A 333 -19.29 4.25 2.23
N GLY A 334 -19.66 5.32 2.93
CA GLY A 334 -18.87 5.88 4.05
C GLY A 334 -18.88 4.99 5.30
N ARG A 335 -19.94 4.20 5.46
CA ARG A 335 -20.22 3.32 6.62
C ARG A 335 -20.43 4.12 7.90
N GLY A 336 -19.42 4.67 8.54
CA GLY A 336 -19.62 5.52 9.71
C GLY A 336 -18.47 6.49 9.93
N GLY A 337 -18.75 7.64 10.53
CA GLY A 337 -17.81 8.75 10.51
C GLY A 337 -18.55 10.04 10.24
N ASN A 338 -17.85 11.11 9.88
CA ASN A 338 -18.44 12.27 9.21
C ASN A 338 -17.71 12.37 7.88
N ASP A 339 -18.27 11.73 6.88
CA ASP A 339 -17.53 11.39 5.67
C ASP A 339 -17.73 12.45 4.58
N ALA A 340 -16.75 12.59 3.71
CA ALA A 340 -16.82 13.41 2.51
C ALA A 340 -16.77 12.50 1.29
N LEU A 341 -17.92 12.33 0.64
CA LEU A 341 -18.10 11.47 -0.53
C LEU A 341 -18.24 12.33 -1.79
N PHE A 342 -17.44 12.01 -2.79
CA PHE A 342 -17.49 12.60 -4.12
C PHE A 342 -17.70 11.48 -5.13
N GLY A 343 -18.80 11.53 -5.89
CA GLY A 343 -19.05 10.55 -6.95
C GLY A 343 -18.00 10.70 -8.04
N ASP A 344 -17.89 11.89 -8.62
CA ASP A 344 -16.91 12.16 -9.65
C ASP A 344 -15.58 12.76 -9.12
N ASN A 345 -14.73 13.15 -10.08
CA ASN A 345 -13.49 13.89 -9.89
C ASN A 345 -13.57 15.07 -8.89
N THR A 346 -12.51 15.25 -8.09
CA THR A 346 -12.36 16.41 -7.18
C THR A 346 -11.21 17.32 -7.55
N ASP A 347 -11.18 18.52 -6.97
CA ASP A 347 -9.94 19.29 -6.94
C ASP A 347 -8.88 18.61 -6.06
N PHE A 348 -7.63 19.02 -6.26
CA PHE A 348 -6.46 18.53 -5.51
C PHE A 348 -6.64 18.51 -3.99
N ASP A 349 -7.35 19.49 -3.43
CA ASP A 349 -7.56 19.62 -1.98
C ASP A 349 -8.79 18.81 -1.49
N VAL A 350 -9.49 18.09 -2.38
CA VAL A 350 -10.69 17.28 -2.09
C VAL A 350 -11.77 18.11 -1.37
N THR A 351 -12.06 19.29 -1.93
CA THR A 351 -13.01 20.24 -1.32
C THR A 351 -14.31 20.41 -2.09
N ARG A 352 -14.33 19.98 -3.35
CA ARG A 352 -15.48 20.09 -4.26
C ARG A 352 -15.26 19.19 -5.48
N SER A 353 -16.37 18.78 -6.10
CA SER A 353 -16.35 18.13 -7.41
C SER A 353 -15.93 19.12 -8.51
N VAL A 354 -15.31 18.59 -9.56
CA VAL A 354 -14.77 19.39 -10.68
C VAL A 354 -14.95 18.72 -12.03
N GLY A 355 -14.92 19.53 -13.07
CA GLY A 355 -15.07 19.05 -14.45
C GLY A 355 -16.51 19.09 -14.91
N THR A 356 -16.76 18.50 -16.08
CA THR A 356 -18.10 18.39 -16.68
C THR A 356 -18.44 16.98 -17.14
N ALA A 357 -17.47 16.06 -17.04
CA ALA A 357 -17.78 14.63 -17.09
C ALA A 357 -18.49 14.27 -15.78
N GLY A 358 -19.37 13.26 -15.85
CA GLY A 358 -19.97 12.70 -14.64
C GLY A 358 -20.55 11.31 -14.88
N GLY A 359 -20.61 10.55 -13.78
CA GLY A 359 -21.14 9.21 -13.62
C GLY A 359 -22.57 9.17 -13.09
N ASN A 360 -23.27 8.02 -13.13
CA ASN A 360 -24.53 7.88 -12.39
C ASN A 360 -24.18 7.14 -11.11
N ASP A 361 -23.99 7.88 -10.04
CA ASP A 361 -23.32 7.39 -8.86
C ASP A 361 -24.30 6.98 -7.77
N LEU A 362 -23.85 6.08 -6.91
CA LEU A 362 -24.54 5.65 -5.70
C LEU A 362 -23.69 6.00 -4.49
N LEU A 363 -24.13 7.00 -3.72
CA LEU A 363 -23.45 7.47 -2.53
C LEU A 363 -24.31 7.15 -1.29
N ASP A 364 -23.74 6.39 -0.34
CA ASP A 364 -24.34 6.12 0.98
C ASP A 364 -23.40 6.63 2.07
N GLY A 365 -23.78 7.72 2.75
CA GLY A 365 -22.98 8.33 3.82
C GLY A 365 -22.77 7.36 4.99
N GLY A 366 -23.89 6.96 5.61
CA GLY A 366 -23.87 5.94 6.65
C GLY A 366 -24.18 6.54 8.02
N ASP A 367 -23.53 6.03 9.06
CA ASP A 367 -23.66 6.53 10.43
C ASP A 367 -22.86 7.83 10.59
N GLY A 368 -23.49 9.01 10.63
CA GLY A 368 -22.63 10.19 10.59
C GLY A 368 -23.22 11.58 10.50
N GLY A 369 -22.43 12.46 9.92
CA GLY A 369 -22.75 13.83 9.60
C GLY A 369 -22.04 14.15 8.31
N ASP A 370 -22.60 13.64 7.22
CA ASP A 370 -21.84 13.38 6.00
C ASP A 370 -22.03 14.47 4.95
N THR A 371 -21.04 14.64 4.09
CA THR A 371 -21.07 15.56 2.95
C THR A 371 -21.01 14.75 1.68
N LEU A 372 -22.10 14.73 0.91
CA LEU A 372 -22.18 13.98 -0.35
C LEU A 372 -22.23 14.97 -1.51
N ARG A 373 -21.33 14.82 -2.49
CA ARG A 373 -21.26 15.60 -3.73
C ARG A 373 -21.26 14.64 -4.91
N ALA A 374 -22.40 14.50 -5.59
CA ALA A 374 -22.51 13.50 -6.65
C ALA A 374 -21.71 13.90 -7.90
N GLY A 375 -21.94 15.10 -8.41
CA GLY A 375 -21.31 15.57 -9.65
C GLY A 375 -22.34 15.71 -10.77
N PRO A 376 -21.92 15.81 -12.04
CA PRO A 376 -22.86 15.78 -13.15
C PRO A 376 -23.51 14.41 -13.35
N ARG A 377 -24.74 14.41 -13.92
CA ARG A 377 -25.62 13.28 -14.29
C ARG A 377 -26.72 13.01 -13.25
N ASN A 378 -27.08 11.75 -13.01
CA ASN A 378 -28.32 11.36 -12.38
C ASN A 378 -28.01 10.40 -11.26
N ASP A 379 -27.95 10.93 -10.06
CA ASP A 379 -27.29 10.23 -8.96
C ASP A 379 -28.29 9.82 -7.89
N LEU A 380 -27.88 8.82 -7.10
CA LEU A 380 -28.62 8.39 -5.93
C LEU A 380 -27.78 8.64 -4.68
N LEU A 381 -28.25 9.56 -3.86
CA LEU A 381 -27.64 9.95 -2.61
C LEU A 381 -28.48 9.41 -1.45
N ASP A 382 -27.81 8.87 -0.45
CA ASP A 382 -28.43 8.49 0.81
C ASP A 382 -27.55 8.97 1.96
N GLY A 383 -28.01 9.95 2.73
CA GLY A 383 -27.25 10.49 3.86
C GLY A 383 -27.06 9.47 4.98
N GLY A 384 -27.97 8.51 5.10
CA GLY A 384 -27.89 7.49 6.13
C GLY A 384 -28.48 7.92 7.48
N PRO A 385 -28.24 7.13 8.54
CA PRO A 385 -28.58 7.50 9.92
C PRO A 385 -27.55 8.43 10.55
N GLY A 386 -27.95 9.66 10.88
CA GLY A 386 -26.98 10.62 11.39
C GLY A 386 -27.60 12.00 11.30
N THR A 387 -26.96 13.03 11.86
CA THR A 387 -27.39 14.41 11.55
C THR A 387 -26.31 15.44 11.87
N PRO A 388 -26.14 16.50 11.04
CA PRO A 388 -26.83 16.73 9.77
C PRO A 388 -26.02 16.22 8.57
N ASP A 389 -26.68 15.54 7.64
CA ASP A 389 -26.13 15.15 6.35
C ASP A 389 -26.42 16.23 5.29
N ASP A 390 -25.40 16.61 4.51
CA ASP A 390 -25.41 17.63 3.46
C ASP A 390 -25.22 17.01 2.07
N CYS A 391 -26.33 16.74 1.40
CA CYS A 391 -26.38 16.10 0.10
C CYS A 391 -26.59 17.12 -1.01
N ASP A 392 -25.62 17.21 -1.92
CA ASP A 392 -25.72 18.01 -3.15
C ASP A 392 -25.61 17.10 -4.37
N GLY A 393 -26.71 16.97 -5.12
CA GLY A 393 -26.71 16.24 -6.40
C GLY A 393 -25.98 16.98 -7.52
N GLU A 394 -25.60 18.23 -7.30
CA GLU A 394 -24.96 19.13 -8.26
C GLU A 394 -25.72 19.28 -9.59
N ALA A 395 -25.48 18.43 -10.59
CA ALA A 395 -25.99 18.65 -11.94
C ALA A 395 -26.61 17.42 -12.60
N GLY A 396 -27.91 17.21 -12.38
CA GLY A 396 -28.79 16.62 -13.38
C GLY A 396 -30.15 16.26 -12.84
N ILE A 397 -30.49 14.98 -12.78
CA ILE A 397 -31.77 14.50 -12.21
C ILE A 397 -31.48 13.49 -11.12
N ASP A 398 -31.33 14.03 -9.92
CA ASP A 398 -30.84 13.28 -8.77
C ASP A 398 -31.98 12.85 -7.85
N ALA A 399 -31.68 11.87 -7.00
CA ALA A 399 -32.57 11.43 -5.93
C ALA A 399 -31.78 11.38 -4.62
N ALA A 400 -32.34 11.95 -3.56
CA ALA A 400 -31.76 11.93 -2.23
C ALA A 400 -32.74 11.29 -1.24
N ALA A 401 -32.20 10.45 -0.36
CA ALA A 401 -32.89 9.90 0.79
C ALA A 401 -32.12 10.24 2.06
N ARG A 402 -32.85 10.36 3.18
CA ARG A 402 -32.26 10.55 4.53
C ARG A 402 -31.19 11.66 4.60
N CYS A 403 -31.42 12.80 3.95
CA CYS A 403 -30.54 13.97 4.02
C CYS A 403 -31.26 15.14 4.73
N GLU A 404 -30.64 15.74 5.74
CA GLU A 404 -31.21 16.91 6.44
C GLU A 404 -31.04 18.21 5.64
N ILE A 405 -29.94 18.32 4.90
CA ILE A 405 -29.62 19.44 4.02
C ILE A 405 -29.52 18.88 2.61
N VAL A 406 -30.29 19.48 1.70
CA VAL A 406 -30.38 19.03 0.31
C VAL A 406 -30.25 20.22 -0.63
N SER A 407 -29.35 20.10 -1.60
CA SER A 407 -29.13 21.05 -2.69
C SER A 407 -29.18 20.35 -4.04
N ASN A 408 -29.74 21.01 -5.05
CA ASN A 408 -29.83 20.49 -6.43
C ASN A 408 -30.55 19.13 -6.62
N VAL A 409 -31.33 18.69 -5.64
CA VAL A 409 -32.19 17.49 -5.73
C VAL A 409 -33.68 17.89 -5.64
N PRO A 410 -34.59 17.28 -6.43
CA PRO A 410 -36.03 17.63 -6.48
C PRO A 410 -36.85 17.47 -5.20
#